data_AF-A0A4W3GY50-F1
#
_entry.id   AF-A0A4W3GY50-F1
#
_cell.length_a   1.000
_cell.length_b   1.000
_cell.length_c   1.000
_cell.angle_alpha   90.00
_cell.angle_beta   90.00
_cell.angle_gamma   90.00
#
_symmetry.space_group_name_H-M   'P 1'
#
loop_
_entity.id
_entity.type
_entity.pdbx_description
1 polymer ?
#
loop_
_entity_poly.entity_id
_entity_poly.type
_entity_poly.pdbx_seq_one_letter_code
_entity_poly.pdbx_strand_id
1 'polypeptide(L)'
;MIKMSCVVLSRRVLDMPTEELGLPAYRKLDIEAWMPGRGKYGEISSASNCTDYQSRRLNIMYRDRQTRLKYAHTVNATACAVPRTLIAILEANQLQVNNNNYLCLYRAPSRGWGEWGELP
;
A
#
# COMPACT_ATOMS: atom_id res chain seq x y z
N MET A 1 -7.97 7.85 -2.20
CA MET A 1 -6.52 7.54 -2.17
C MET A 1 -6.09 7.56 -0.72
N ILE A 2 -5.90 6.40 -0.09
CA ILE A 2 -5.43 6.33 1.30
C ILE A 2 -4.04 6.96 1.34
N LYS A 3 -3.88 8.04 2.10
CA LYS A 3 -2.60 8.71 2.27
C LYS A 3 -1.69 7.79 3.08
N MET A 4 -0.85 7.01 2.40
CA MET A 4 0.22 6.22 3.03
C MET A 4 1.33 7.11 3.65
N SER A 5 1.13 8.44 3.69
CA SER A 5 1.98 9.41 4.40
C SER A 5 1.82 9.35 5.92
N CYS A 6 0.81 8.63 6.42
CA CYS A 6 0.54 8.52 7.86
C CYS A 6 1.50 7.57 8.58
N VAL A 7 2.27 6.77 7.85
CA VAL A 7 3.24 5.83 8.41
C VAL A 7 4.64 6.28 8.02
N VAL A 8 5.51 6.49 9.01
CA VAL A 8 6.91 6.91 8.83
C VAL A 8 7.72 5.72 8.32
N LEU A 9 7.53 5.33 7.06
CA LEU A 9 8.24 4.24 6.40
C LEU A 9 8.98 4.74 5.17
N SER A 10 10.26 4.39 5.07
CA SER A 10 11.03 4.52 3.84
C SER A 10 10.41 3.61 2.77
N ARG A 11 9.79 4.22 1.77
CA ARG A 11 9.10 3.51 0.69
C ARG A 11 9.59 3.95 -0.68
N ARG A 12 9.51 3.04 -1.65
CA ARG A 12 9.74 3.34 -3.07
C ARG A 12 8.54 2.91 -3.89
N VAL A 13 8.32 3.62 -4.98
CA VAL A 13 7.29 3.29 -5.98
C VAL A 13 8.02 2.70 -7.18
N LEU A 14 7.54 1.55 -7.66
CA LEU A 14 8.07 0.83 -8.79
C LEU A 14 7.03 0.84 -9.91
N ASP A 15 7.46 1.19 -11.12
CA ASP A 15 6.67 0.92 -12.33
C ASP A 15 7.09 -0.44 -12.85
N MET A 16 6.15 -1.39 -12.87
CA MET A 16 6.48 -2.78 -13.13
C MET A 16 6.76 -2.99 -14.62
N PRO A 17 7.79 -3.78 -14.97
CA PRO A 17 8.10 -4.08 -16.35
C PRO A 17 7.01 -4.96 -16.97
N THR A 18 6.99 -5.04 -18.29
CA THR A 18 5.97 -5.76 -19.07
C THR A 18 5.80 -7.22 -18.67
N GLU A 19 6.88 -7.85 -18.23
CA GLU A 19 6.96 -9.25 -17.80
C GLU A 19 6.20 -9.50 -16.49
N GLU A 20 6.04 -8.48 -15.65
CA GLU A 20 5.42 -8.54 -14.32
C GLU A 20 3.99 -7.95 -14.29
N LEU A 21 3.46 -7.51 -15.44
CA LEU A 21 2.08 -7.03 -15.56
C LEU A 21 1.05 -8.17 -15.43
N GLY A 22 1.44 -9.37 -15.80
CA GLY A 22 0.52 -10.50 -15.94
C GLY A 22 -0.49 -10.30 -17.08
N LEU A 23 -1.54 -11.12 -17.10
CA LEU A 23 -2.55 -11.09 -18.17
C LEU A 23 -3.50 -9.88 -18.16
N PRO A 24 -3.99 -9.39 -17.00
CA PRO A 24 -5.06 -8.39 -17.00
C PRO A 24 -4.57 -6.95 -16.87
N ALA A 25 -3.33 -6.69 -16.50
CA ALA A 25 -2.88 -5.34 -16.18
C ALA A 25 -2.32 -4.63 -17.41
N TYR A 26 -2.86 -3.45 -17.71
CA TYR A 26 -2.29 -2.52 -18.69
C TYR A 26 -1.11 -1.75 -18.10
N ARG A 27 -1.20 -1.36 -16.82
CA ARG A 27 -0.11 -0.74 -16.06
C ARG A 27 -0.23 -1.14 -14.60
N LYS A 28 0.91 -1.45 -13.98
CA LYS A 28 1.01 -1.88 -12.59
C LYS A 28 2.06 -1.06 -11.86
N LEU A 29 1.67 -0.48 -10.74
CA LEU A 29 2.54 0.28 -9.85
C LEU A 29 2.58 -0.43 -8.50
N ASP A 30 3.77 -0.84 -8.09
CA ASP A 30 3.99 -1.50 -6.80
C ASP A 30 4.67 -0.52 -5.83
N ILE A 31 4.28 -0.60 -4.56
CA ILE A 31 4.89 0.16 -3.47
C ILE A 31 5.58 -0.83 -2.55
N GLU A 32 6.87 -0.60 -2.36
CA GLU A 32 7.67 -1.37 -1.42
C GLU A 32 8.09 -0.52 -0.23
N ALA A 33 8.10 -1.12 0.95
CA ALA A 33 8.65 -0.52 2.17
C ALA A 33 9.96 -1.20 2.55
N TRP A 34 10.88 -0.42 3.10
CA TRP A 34 12.11 -0.92 3.69
C TRP A 34 11.80 -1.71 4.98
N MET A 35 12.38 -2.90 5.10
CA MET A 35 12.25 -3.76 6.28
C MET A 35 13.65 -4.02 6.87
N PRO A 36 14.07 -3.30 7.92
CA PRO A 36 15.39 -3.39 8.52
C PRO A 36 15.80 -4.82 8.95
N GLY A 37 14.89 -5.57 9.57
CA GLY A 37 15.16 -6.94 10.04
C GLY A 37 15.34 -7.91 8.87
N ARG A 38 14.71 -7.62 7.73
CA ARG A 38 14.90 -8.37 6.48
C ARG A 38 16.10 -7.88 5.66
N GLY A 39 16.58 -6.65 5.90
CA GLY A 39 17.65 -5.99 5.16
C GLY A 39 17.32 -5.69 3.69
N LYS A 40 16.03 -5.67 3.32
CA LYS A 40 15.58 -5.42 1.93
C LYS A 40 14.20 -4.78 1.89
N TYR A 41 13.86 -4.23 0.72
CA TYR A 41 12.52 -3.78 0.41
C TYR A 41 11.55 -4.96 0.26
N GLY A 42 10.30 -4.77 0.68
CA GLY A 42 9.21 -5.72 0.49
C GLY A 42 7.92 -5.02 0.05
N GLU A 43 7.20 -5.65 -0.88
CA GLU A 43 5.93 -5.13 -1.42
C GLU A 43 4.83 -5.05 -0.36
N ILE A 44 4.29 -3.85 -0.16
CA ILE A 44 3.19 -3.57 0.79
C ILE A 44 1.87 -3.18 0.09
N SER A 45 1.93 -2.80 -1.19
CA SER A 45 0.77 -2.46 -2.00
C SER A 45 1.08 -2.64 -3.48
N SER A 46 0.08 -3.08 -4.23
CA SER A 46 0.11 -3.20 -5.69
C SER A 46 -1.14 -2.50 -6.24
N ALA A 47 -0.98 -1.71 -7.28
CA ALA A 47 -2.07 -1.00 -7.96
C ALA A 47 -2.03 -1.29 -9.46
N SER A 48 -3.10 -1.87 -9.99
CA SER A 48 -3.20 -2.27 -11.39
C SER A 48 -4.39 -1.62 -12.07
N ASN A 49 -4.15 -1.05 -13.25
CA ASN A 49 -5.20 -0.64 -14.17
C ASN A 49 -5.44 -1.77 -15.18
N CYS A 50 -6.65 -2.31 -15.23
CA CYS A 50 -7.03 -3.42 -16.09
C CYS A 50 -7.90 -3.01 -17.28
N THR A 51 -8.05 -1.70 -17.52
CA THR A 51 -8.89 -1.13 -18.60
C THR A 51 -10.21 -1.90 -18.71
N ASP A 52 -10.60 -2.33 -19.91
CA ASP A 52 -11.79 -3.11 -20.17
C ASP A 52 -11.56 -4.64 -20.16
N TYR A 53 -10.36 -5.12 -19.78
CA TYR A 53 -10.04 -6.56 -19.82
C TYR A 53 -10.99 -7.37 -18.92
N GLN A 54 -11.15 -6.94 -17.66
CA GLN A 54 -12.02 -7.63 -16.71
C GLN A 54 -13.50 -7.37 -17.00
N SER A 55 -13.85 -6.15 -17.41
CA SER A 55 -15.24 -5.78 -17.66
C SER A 55 -15.82 -6.46 -18.89
N ARG A 56 -15.03 -6.75 -19.92
CA ARG A 56 -15.46 -7.59 -21.06
C ARG A 56 -15.78 -9.01 -20.64
N ARG A 57 -14.97 -9.59 -19.74
CA ARG A 57 -15.14 -10.98 -19.26
C ARG A 57 -16.30 -11.14 -18.28
N LEU A 58 -16.55 -10.13 -17.46
CA LEU A 58 -17.61 -10.12 -16.44
C LEU A 58 -18.87 -9.34 -16.87
N ASN A 59 -18.90 -8.84 -18.11
CA ASN A 59 -19.97 -8.01 -18.67
C ASN A 59 -20.32 -6.77 -17.82
N ILE A 60 -19.30 -6.10 -17.26
CA ILE A 60 -19.47 -4.89 -16.44
C ILE A 60 -19.60 -3.69 -17.38
N MET A 61 -20.81 -3.17 -17.51
CA MET A 61 -21.11 -2.05 -18.39
C MET A 61 -21.59 -0.82 -17.62
N TYR A 62 -21.38 0.35 -18.20
CA TYR A 62 -21.98 1.60 -17.74
C TYR A 62 -22.70 2.30 -18.91
N ARG A 63 -23.64 3.18 -18.57
CA ARG A 63 -24.30 4.04 -19.55
C ARG A 63 -23.58 5.38 -19.61
N ASP A 64 -23.19 5.77 -20.81
CA ASP A 64 -22.62 7.09 -21.07
C ASP A 64 -23.72 8.17 -21.12
N ARG A 65 -23.34 9.45 -21.12
CA ARG A 65 -24.26 10.61 -21.21
C ARG A 65 -25.15 10.56 -22.46
N GLN A 66 -24.70 9.88 -23.51
CA GLN A 66 -25.44 9.66 -24.75
C GLN A 66 -26.27 8.35 -24.73
N THR A 67 -26.57 7.81 -23.54
CA THR A 67 -27.33 6.56 -23.28
C THR A 67 -26.79 5.27 -23.91
N ARG A 68 -25.61 5.31 -24.54
CA ARG A 68 -24.92 4.13 -25.08
C ARG A 68 -24.31 3.28 -23.96
N LEU A 69 -24.43 1.96 -24.08
CA LEU A 69 -23.75 1.00 -23.22
C LEU A 69 -22.28 0.87 -23.63
N LYS A 70 -21.36 1.00 -22.67
CA LYS A 70 -19.91 0.83 -22.86
C LYS A 70 -19.33 -0.03 -21.73
N TYR A 71 -18.25 -0.74 -22.01
CA TYR A 71 -17.51 -1.48 -20.98
C TYR A 71 -16.80 -0.52 -20.02
N ALA A 72 -16.94 -0.78 -18.72
CA ALA A 72 -16.28 0.04 -17.70
C ALA A 72 -14.78 -0.25 -17.66
N HIS A 73 -13.97 0.74 -17.31
CA HIS A 73 -12.56 0.51 -16.98
C HIS A 73 -12.45 0.06 -15.52
N THR A 74 -11.71 -1.01 -15.24
CA THR A 74 -11.49 -1.51 -13.88
C THR A 74 -10.09 -1.17 -13.39
N VAL A 75 -10.00 -0.73 -12.14
CA VAL A 75 -8.75 -0.45 -11.43
C VAL A 75 -8.84 -1.14 -10.07
N ASN A 76 -7.74 -1.76 -9.65
CA ASN A 76 -7.61 -2.37 -8.33
C ASN A 76 -6.34 -1.85 -7.65
N ALA A 77 -6.39 -1.75 -6.32
CA ALA A 77 -5.23 -1.37 -5.52
C ALA A 77 -5.32 -1.95 -4.10
N THR A 78 -4.21 -2.45 -3.58
CA THR A 78 -4.11 -2.92 -2.20
C THR A 78 -4.07 -1.72 -1.25
N ALA A 79 -5.09 -1.59 -0.39
CA ALA A 79 -5.14 -0.52 0.61
C ALA A 79 -4.01 -0.64 1.65
N CYS A 80 -3.84 -1.83 2.23
CA CYS A 80 -2.80 -2.13 3.19
C CYS A 80 -2.60 -3.65 3.30
N ALA A 81 -1.41 -4.16 2.97
CA ALA A 81 -1.04 -5.54 3.26
C ALA A 81 -0.65 -5.67 4.74
N VAL A 82 -1.65 -5.83 5.62
CA VAL A 82 -1.51 -5.78 7.10
C VAL A 82 -0.26 -6.49 7.64
N PRO A 83 0.06 -7.74 7.28
CA PRO A 83 1.21 -8.44 7.87
C PRO A 83 2.54 -7.76 7.56
N ARG A 84 2.76 -7.35 6.29
CA ARG A 84 4.01 -6.72 5.86
C ARG A 84 4.13 -5.29 6.32
N THR A 85 3.02 -4.56 6.31
CA THR A 85 2.96 -3.22 6.88
C THR A 85 3.29 -3.25 8.37
N LEU A 86 2.79 -4.23 9.12
CA LEU A 86 3.09 -4.39 10.53
C LEU A 86 4.58 -4.66 10.77
N ILE A 87 5.18 -5.59 10.01
CA ILE A 87 6.63 -5.88 10.10
C ILE A 87 7.45 -4.60 9.84
N ALA A 88 7.15 -3.89 8.75
CA ALA A 88 7.87 -2.67 8.40
C ALA A 88 7.73 -1.60 9.51
N ILE A 89 6.55 -1.44 10.11
CA ILE A 89 6.33 -0.50 11.22
C ILE A 89 7.12 -0.93 12.46
N LEU A 90 7.01 -2.19 12.87
CA LEU A 90 7.65 -2.70 14.07
C LEU A 90 9.17 -2.59 13.96
N GLU A 91 9.76 -3.04 12.86
CA GLU A 91 11.21 -2.99 12.66
C GLU A 91 11.74 -1.55 12.51
N ALA A 92 10.97 -0.64 11.89
CA ALA A 92 11.41 0.74 11.71
C ALA A 92 11.28 1.61 12.97
N ASN A 93 10.44 1.23 13.94
CA ASN A 93 10.16 2.01 15.16
C ASN A 93 10.64 1.32 16.44
N GLN A 94 11.55 0.34 16.33
CA GLN A 94 12.23 -0.25 17.47
C GLN A 94 13.20 0.76 18.09
N LEU A 95 13.03 1.04 19.37
CA LEU A 95 14.02 1.69 20.21
C LEU A 95 14.70 0.65 21.09
N GLN A 96 16.03 0.67 21.09
CA GLN A 96 16.81 -0.13 22.03
C GLN A 96 16.70 0.51 23.41
N VAL A 97 16.09 -0.21 24.34
CA VAL A 97 15.96 0.22 25.73
C VAL A 97 17.18 -0.25 26.51
N ASN A 98 17.54 -1.55 26.41
CA ASN A 98 18.71 -2.16 27.07
C ASN A 98 19.42 -3.16 26.13
N ASN A 99 20.54 -3.77 26.56
CA ASN A 99 21.38 -4.71 25.78
C ASN A 99 20.67 -5.91 25.11
N ASN A 100 19.39 -6.16 25.36
CA ASN A 100 18.55 -7.14 24.65
C ASN A 100 17.04 -6.78 24.63
N ASN A 101 16.66 -5.55 25.03
CA ASN A 101 15.25 -5.15 25.09
C ASN A 101 14.95 -4.06 24.07
N TYR A 102 14.01 -4.34 23.17
CA TYR A 102 13.51 -3.37 22.19
C TYR A 102 12.07 -3.03 22.50
N LEU A 103 11.74 -1.75 22.57
CA LEU A 103 10.37 -1.26 22.69
C LEU A 103 9.96 -0.63 21.37
N CYS A 104 8.83 -1.06 20.81
CA CYS A 104 8.27 -0.44 19.62
C CYS A 104 7.39 0.75 20.05
N LEU A 105 7.86 1.97 19.84
CA LEU A 105 7.02 3.15 20.05
C LEU A 105 6.26 3.45 18.76
N TYR A 106 4.93 3.26 18.78
CA TYR A 106 4.09 3.85 17.74
C TYR A 106 4.00 5.36 18.01
N ARG A 107 4.81 6.17 17.32
CA ARG A 107 4.61 7.63 17.31
C ARG A 107 3.31 7.90 16.57
N ALA A 108 2.24 8.15 17.32
CA ALA A 108 1.02 8.68 16.75
C ALA A 108 1.36 9.96 15.93
N PRO A 109 0.78 10.14 14.74
CA PRO A 109 0.97 11.36 13.98
C PRO A 109 0.60 12.54 14.88
N SER A 110 1.48 13.54 14.99
CA SER A 110 1.32 14.74 15.84
C SER A 110 0.16 15.66 15.43
N ARG A 111 -0.79 15.17 14.63
CA ARG A 111 -2.01 15.87 14.23
C ARG A 111 -3.24 15.06 14.64
N GLY A 112 -3.74 15.35 15.85
CA GLY A 112 -5.18 15.34 16.10
C GLY A 112 -5.75 14.17 16.90
N TRP A 113 -4.97 13.45 17.69
CA TRP A 113 -5.53 12.61 18.75
C TRP A 113 -5.00 13.12 20.08
N GLY A 114 -5.93 13.64 20.89
CA GLY A 114 -5.65 14.28 22.17
C GLY A 114 -4.78 13.41 23.09
N GLU A 115 -3.98 14.14 23.85
CA GLU A 115 -3.25 13.75 25.05
C GLU A 115 -3.68 12.41 25.65
N TRP A 116 -2.81 11.42 25.54
CA TRP A 116 -2.74 10.32 26.50
C TRP A 116 -1.41 10.40 27.20
N GLY A 117 -1.48 10.90 28.44
CA GLY A 117 -0.72 10.47 29.60
C GLY A 117 0.77 10.23 29.43
N GLU A 118 1.53 11.07 30.13
CA GLU A 118 2.92 10.89 30.54
C GLU A 118 3.33 9.42 30.71
N LEU A 119 4.53 9.11 30.22
CA LEU A 119 5.36 8.05 30.78
C LEU A 119 6.77 8.63 30.99
N PRO A 120 7.44 8.20 32.07
CA PRO A 120 8.35 8.99 32.92
C PRO A 120 9.64 9.49 32.26
#